data_AF-A0A5C6ZIH7-F1
#
_entry.id   AF-A0A5C6ZIH7-F1
#
_cell.length_a   1.000
_cell.length_b   1.000
_cell.length_c   1.000
_cell.angle_alpha   90.00
_cell.angle_beta   90.00
_cell.angle_gamma   90.00
#
_symmetry.space_group_name_H-M   'P 1'
#
loop_
_entity.id
_entity.type
_entity.pdbx_description
1 polymer ?
#
loop_
_entity_poly.entity_id
_entity_poly.type
_entity_poly.pdbx_seq_one_letter_code
_entity_poly.pdbx_strand_id
1 'polypeptide(L)'
;MKRIFTSVMCLTLVFMTACKDGKAEEEAAAKMEQEKMDQENADNETAMQEEAMREAQENSIASKAMATESLSTLVAAVKAADLATMLSEPGDYTVFAPNNAAFDKLPAGTVETLLKPENKEQLKGILTYHVVPSKVDANTLIAAINDSDGKYVVKTANGGELTATLSGESVILTDASGNKSTIIATDVQASNGVVHIIDTVVMPKA
;
A
#
# COMPACT_ATOMS: atom_id res chain seq x y z
N MET A 1 9.20 72.57 -1.76
CA MET A 1 8.11 72.68 -0.75
C MET A 1 8.22 71.44 0.12
N LYS A 2 8.94 71.55 1.25
CA LYS A 2 8.49 71.82 2.63
C LYS A 2 8.31 70.46 3.38
N ARG A 3 9.31 69.96 4.13
CA ARG A 3 9.68 70.31 5.55
C ARG A 3 8.69 69.65 6.54
N ILE A 4 8.98 68.92 7.63
CA ILE A 4 9.98 68.92 8.73
C ILE A 4 9.54 67.72 9.65
N PHE A 5 10.34 66.74 10.10
CA PHE A 5 11.35 66.69 11.19
C PHE A 5 10.89 67.11 12.61
N THR A 6 10.63 66.16 13.51
CA THR A 6 10.64 66.31 15.00
C THR A 6 10.48 64.90 15.59
N SER A 7 11.49 64.18 16.10
CA SER A 7 12.46 64.46 17.18
C SER A 7 11.80 64.85 18.51
N VAL A 8 11.58 63.85 19.39
CA VAL A 8 11.70 64.01 20.85
C VAL A 8 12.32 62.74 21.43
N MET A 9 13.59 62.90 21.74
CA MET A 9 14.42 62.18 22.69
C MET A 9 13.79 62.21 24.10
N CYS A 10 13.68 61.07 24.77
CA CYS A 10 13.63 61.02 26.23
C CYS A 10 14.51 59.86 26.72
N LEU A 11 15.73 60.26 27.05
CA LEU A 11 16.74 59.51 27.79
C LEU A 11 16.32 59.47 29.27
N THR A 12 16.91 58.51 30.02
CA THR A 12 16.85 58.29 31.49
C THR A 12 15.75 57.31 31.92
N LEU A 13 15.98 56.28 32.74
CA LEU A 13 17.01 56.03 33.75
C LEU A 13 17.18 54.50 33.92
N VAL A 14 18.43 54.05 33.98
CA VAL A 14 18.81 52.73 34.49
C VAL A 14 18.65 52.76 36.01
N PHE A 15 17.75 51.94 36.56
CA PHE A 15 17.85 51.46 37.94
C PHE A 15 18.18 49.97 37.91
N MET A 16 19.47 49.67 38.06
CA MET A 16 19.96 48.37 38.50
C MET A 16 19.49 48.18 39.96
N THR A 17 18.61 47.21 40.21
CA THR A 17 18.44 46.65 41.55
C THR A 17 18.58 45.13 41.46
N ALA A 18 19.76 44.71 41.90
CA ALA A 18 20.21 43.44 42.45
C ALA A 18 19.20 42.28 42.65
N CYS A 19 19.76 41.07 42.49
CA CYS A 19 19.24 39.72 42.68
C CYS A 19 18.46 39.14 41.49
N LYS A 20 19.18 38.59 40.49
CA LYS A 20 18.54 37.67 39.53
C LYS A 20 19.50 36.64 38.92
N ASP A 21 20.46 36.13 39.69
CA ASP A 21 21.37 35.08 39.22
C ASP A 21 20.75 33.67 39.24
N GLY A 22 19.61 33.45 39.92
CA GLY A 22 18.95 32.12 39.96
C GLY A 22 17.97 31.84 38.81
N LYS A 23 17.37 32.86 38.19
CA LYS A 23 16.26 32.66 37.24
C LYS A 23 16.73 32.22 35.85
N ALA A 24 17.92 32.66 35.43
CA ALA A 24 18.47 32.31 34.11
C ALA A 24 19.00 30.87 34.06
N GLU A 25 19.56 30.37 35.16
CA GLU A 25 20.00 28.97 35.28
C GLU A 25 18.80 28.01 35.42
N GLU A 26 17.75 28.40 36.15
CA GLU A 26 16.51 27.62 36.29
C GLU A 26 15.71 27.55 34.97
N GLU A 27 15.61 28.66 34.21
CA GLU A 27 15.00 28.65 32.86
C GLU A 27 15.85 27.85 31.86
N ALA A 28 17.18 27.86 31.97
CA ALA A 28 18.05 27.06 31.12
C ALA A 28 17.97 25.55 31.46
N ALA A 29 17.92 25.18 32.74
CA ALA A 29 17.74 23.81 33.18
C ALA A 29 16.35 23.27 32.80
N ALA A 30 15.29 24.04 33.02
CA ALA A 30 13.93 23.67 32.62
C ALA A 30 13.80 23.53 31.10
N LYS A 31 14.48 24.39 30.32
CA LYS A 31 14.50 24.28 28.86
C LYS A 31 15.28 23.05 28.38
N MET A 32 16.40 22.74 29.02
CA MET A 32 17.21 21.57 28.69
C MET A 32 16.50 20.26 29.08
N GLU A 33 15.70 20.26 30.14
CA GLU A 33 14.89 19.12 30.57
C GLU A 33 13.62 18.95 29.71
N GLN A 34 12.99 20.05 29.30
CA GLN A 34 11.92 20.04 28.30
C GLN A 34 12.43 19.51 26.95
N GLU A 35 13.59 19.99 26.46
CA GLU A 35 14.20 19.51 25.21
C GLU A 35 14.55 18.01 25.30
N LYS A 36 14.99 17.54 26.47
CA LYS A 36 15.29 16.11 26.70
C LYS A 36 14.04 15.24 26.72
N MET A 37 12.95 15.74 27.32
CA MET A 37 11.65 15.07 27.36
C MET A 37 10.95 15.10 25.99
N ASP A 38 11.13 16.16 25.21
CA ASP A 38 10.64 16.26 23.84
C ASP A 38 11.42 15.32 22.90
N GLN A 39 12.74 15.18 23.09
CA GLN A 39 13.57 14.22 22.36
C GLN A 39 13.21 12.76 22.71
N GLU A 40 13.02 12.45 24.00
CA GLU A 40 12.63 11.10 24.44
C GLU A 40 11.23 10.72 23.95
N ASN A 41 10.30 11.67 23.89
CA ASN A 41 8.99 11.47 23.27
C ASN A 41 9.09 11.24 21.76
N ALA A 42 9.93 12.00 21.04
CA ALA A 42 10.15 11.81 19.61
C ALA A 42 10.82 10.47 19.28
N ASP A 43 11.79 10.05 20.08
CA ASP A 43 12.47 8.76 19.93
C ASP A 43 11.51 7.58 20.22
N ASN A 44 10.63 7.73 21.22
CA ASN A 44 9.59 6.75 21.53
C ASN A 44 8.50 6.69 20.44
N GLU A 45 8.06 7.84 19.90
CA GLU A 45 7.15 7.87 18.75
C GLU A 45 7.77 7.21 17.51
N THR A 46 9.07 7.43 17.27
CA THR A 46 9.80 6.81 16.15
C THR A 46 9.92 5.30 16.34
N ALA A 47 10.26 4.82 17.55
CA ALA A 47 10.34 3.39 17.84
C ALA A 47 8.98 2.68 17.69
N MET A 48 7.89 3.30 18.15
CA MET A 48 6.53 2.79 17.96
C MET A 48 6.13 2.75 16.47
N GLN A 49 6.55 3.74 15.68
CA GLN A 49 6.30 3.76 14.23
C GLN A 49 7.10 2.69 13.49
N GLU A 50 8.35 2.43 13.88
CA GLU A 50 9.17 1.36 13.29
C GLU A 50 8.62 -0.04 13.60
N GLU A 51 8.15 -0.27 14.82
CA GLU A 51 7.49 -1.53 15.20
C GLU A 51 6.18 -1.73 14.43
N ALA A 52 5.33 -0.70 14.37
CA ALA A 52 4.09 -0.75 13.60
C ALA A 52 4.34 -0.99 12.10
N MET A 53 5.39 -0.40 11.53
CA MET A 53 5.77 -0.61 10.13
C MET A 53 6.30 -2.02 9.89
N ARG A 54 7.05 -2.61 10.84
CA ARG A 54 7.47 -4.02 10.77
C ARG A 54 6.29 -4.98 10.84
N GLU A 55 5.36 -4.78 11.77
CA GLU A 55 4.16 -5.61 11.87
C GLU A 55 3.27 -5.51 10.63
N ALA A 56 3.17 -4.31 10.04
CA ALA A 56 2.49 -4.12 8.76
C ALA A 56 3.21 -4.86 7.64
N GLN A 57 4.54 -4.85 7.60
CA GLN A 57 5.30 -5.56 6.57
C GLN A 57 5.17 -7.08 6.69
N GLU A 58 5.20 -7.63 7.90
CA GLU A 58 4.96 -9.06 8.18
C GLU A 58 3.55 -9.51 7.76
N ASN A 59 2.55 -8.62 7.85
CA ASN A 59 1.17 -8.90 7.45
C ASN A 59 0.81 -8.43 6.02
N SER A 60 1.79 -7.99 5.23
CA SER A 60 1.57 -7.50 3.87
C SER A 60 1.07 -8.58 2.91
N ILE A 61 0.52 -8.15 1.77
CA ILE A 61 0.10 -9.05 0.69
C ILE A 61 1.27 -9.93 0.25
N ALA A 62 2.46 -9.36 0.10
CA ALA A 62 3.67 -10.09 -0.25
C ALA A 62 3.99 -11.18 0.78
N SER A 63 3.99 -10.85 2.07
CA SER A 63 4.27 -11.81 3.14
C SER A 63 3.23 -12.94 3.22
N LYS A 64 1.94 -12.63 3.04
CA LYS A 64 0.87 -13.64 3.00
C LYS A 64 0.97 -14.56 1.79
N ALA A 65 1.33 -14.01 0.63
CA ALA A 65 1.60 -14.81 -0.56
C ALA A 65 2.80 -15.74 -0.33
N MET A 66 3.86 -15.27 0.32
CA MET A 66 5.04 -16.09 0.65
C MET A 66 4.75 -17.19 1.67
N ALA A 67 3.83 -16.95 2.61
CA ALA A 67 3.42 -17.93 3.62
C ALA A 67 2.46 -19.00 3.07
N THR A 68 1.91 -18.82 1.87
CA THR A 68 0.89 -19.70 1.30
C THR A 68 1.50 -20.60 0.21
N GLU A 69 1.62 -21.90 0.49
CA GLU A 69 2.23 -22.87 -0.46
C GLU A 69 1.54 -22.91 -1.83
N SER A 70 0.22 -22.74 -1.86
CA SER A 70 -0.57 -22.73 -3.09
C SER A 70 -0.33 -21.50 -3.97
N LEU A 71 0.43 -20.51 -3.51
CA LEU A 71 0.80 -19.28 -4.23
C LEU A 71 2.30 -19.22 -4.58
N SER A 72 3.04 -20.31 -4.39
CA SER A 72 4.50 -20.35 -4.61
C SER A 72 4.92 -19.90 -6.02
N THR A 73 4.14 -20.26 -7.05
CA THR A 73 4.41 -19.85 -8.44
C THR A 73 4.23 -18.35 -8.64
N LEU A 74 3.20 -17.76 -8.01
CA LEU A 74 2.97 -16.33 -8.02
C LEU A 74 4.11 -15.58 -7.32
N VAL A 75 4.59 -16.08 -6.18
CA VAL A 75 5.73 -15.49 -5.45
C VAL A 75 6.98 -15.48 -6.31
N ALA A 76 7.27 -16.56 -7.02
CA ALA A 76 8.40 -16.63 -7.95
C ALA A 76 8.27 -15.59 -9.07
N ALA A 77 7.07 -15.43 -9.64
CA ALA A 77 6.78 -14.44 -10.66
C ALA A 77 6.93 -12.99 -10.16
N VAL A 78 6.39 -12.67 -8.99
CA VAL A 78 6.50 -11.35 -8.35
C VAL A 78 7.95 -10.98 -8.08
N LYS A 79 8.76 -11.94 -7.62
CA LYS A 79 10.21 -11.76 -7.44
C LYS A 79 10.92 -11.53 -8.77
N ALA A 80 10.62 -12.32 -9.80
CA ALA A 80 11.21 -12.14 -11.14
C ALA A 80 10.86 -10.78 -11.77
N ALA A 81 9.67 -10.25 -11.46
CA ALA A 81 9.19 -8.97 -11.96
C ALA A 81 9.60 -7.74 -11.11
N ASP A 82 10.31 -7.93 -9.99
CA ASP A 82 10.63 -6.88 -9.00
C ASP A 82 9.38 -6.12 -8.50
N LEU A 83 8.25 -6.82 -8.32
CA LEU A 83 7.00 -6.24 -7.80
C LEU A 83 6.80 -6.46 -6.30
N ALA A 84 7.69 -7.21 -5.65
CA ALA A 84 7.58 -7.52 -4.22
C ALA A 84 7.54 -6.24 -3.36
N THR A 85 8.34 -5.23 -3.72
CA THR A 85 8.37 -3.94 -3.02
C THR A 85 7.02 -3.22 -3.15
N MET A 86 6.47 -3.11 -4.36
CA MET A 86 5.16 -2.48 -4.60
C MET A 86 4.03 -3.17 -3.82
N LEU A 87 4.06 -4.50 -3.71
CA LEU A 87 3.06 -5.27 -2.96
C LEU A 87 3.33 -5.31 -1.45
N SER A 88 4.43 -4.72 -0.98
CA SER A 88 4.75 -4.53 0.44
C SER A 88 4.57 -3.08 0.89
N GLU A 89 4.49 -2.14 -0.05
CA GLU A 89 4.24 -0.73 0.25
C GLU A 89 2.85 -0.54 0.87
N PRO A 90 2.72 0.42 1.81
CA PRO A 90 1.45 0.76 2.41
C PRO A 90 0.51 1.34 1.35
N GLY A 91 -0.75 0.91 1.38
CA GLY A 91 -1.78 1.33 0.44
C GLY A 91 -3.00 0.42 0.50
N ASP A 92 -4.02 0.75 -0.28
CA ASP A 92 -5.24 -0.06 -0.42
C ASP A 92 -5.20 -0.81 -1.75
N TYR A 93 -4.78 -2.07 -1.71
CA TYR A 93 -4.71 -2.94 -2.88
C TYR A 93 -5.68 -4.11 -2.77
N THR A 94 -6.17 -4.57 -3.92
CA THR A 94 -6.83 -5.89 -4.02
C THR A 94 -6.08 -6.72 -5.03
N VAL A 95 -5.66 -7.92 -4.64
CA VAL A 95 -4.88 -8.81 -5.51
C VAL A 95 -5.68 -10.08 -5.78
N PHE A 96 -5.94 -10.34 -7.05
CA PHE A 96 -6.50 -11.60 -7.51
C PHE A 96 -5.34 -12.58 -7.73
N ALA A 97 -5.05 -13.40 -6.72
CA ALA A 97 -3.90 -14.30 -6.71
C ALA A 97 -4.25 -15.67 -7.31
N PRO A 98 -3.75 -16.03 -8.51
CA PRO A 98 -3.93 -17.37 -9.05
C PRO A 98 -3.20 -18.40 -8.19
N ASN A 99 -3.88 -19.51 -7.86
CA ASN A 99 -3.23 -20.64 -7.21
C ASN A 99 -2.32 -21.41 -8.17
N ASN A 100 -1.49 -22.33 -7.66
CA ASN A 100 -0.60 -23.14 -8.48
C ASN A 100 -1.37 -23.93 -9.58
N ALA A 101 -2.57 -24.43 -9.26
CA ALA A 101 -3.42 -25.13 -10.24
C ALA A 101 -3.90 -24.22 -11.39
N ALA A 102 -4.04 -22.92 -11.16
CA ALA A 102 -4.35 -21.95 -12.20
C ALA A 102 -3.21 -21.80 -13.20
N PHE A 103 -1.96 -21.87 -12.73
CA PHE A 103 -0.78 -21.87 -13.59
C PHE A 103 -0.65 -23.18 -14.38
N ASP A 104 -1.04 -24.30 -13.79
CA ASP A 104 -1.03 -25.62 -14.47
C ASP A 104 -2.06 -25.70 -15.62
N LYS A 105 -3.10 -24.87 -15.60
CA LYS A 105 -4.07 -24.74 -16.71
C LYS A 105 -3.49 -24.01 -17.92
N LEU A 106 -2.38 -23.27 -17.76
CA LEU A 106 -1.74 -22.62 -18.89
C LEU A 106 -1.05 -23.66 -19.78
N PRO A 107 -0.94 -23.40 -21.10
CA PRO A 107 -0.18 -24.26 -21.98
C PRO A 107 1.24 -24.49 -21.47
N ALA A 108 1.74 -25.72 -21.65
CA ALA A 108 3.09 -26.07 -21.25
C ALA A 108 4.11 -25.10 -21.87
N GLY A 109 5.04 -24.60 -21.05
CA GLY A 109 6.06 -23.63 -21.47
C GLY A 109 5.65 -22.16 -21.37
N THR A 110 4.37 -21.83 -21.10
CA THR A 110 3.95 -20.43 -20.91
C THR A 110 4.59 -19.83 -19.66
N VAL A 111 4.52 -20.51 -18.52
CA VAL A 111 5.12 -20.02 -17.25
C VAL A 111 6.63 -19.89 -17.38
N GLU A 112 7.30 -20.90 -17.94
CA GLU A 112 8.75 -20.87 -18.16
C GLU A 112 9.16 -19.71 -19.07
N THR A 113 8.35 -19.41 -20.10
CA THR A 113 8.59 -18.29 -21.01
C THR A 113 8.39 -16.96 -20.29
N LEU A 114 7.32 -16.81 -19.50
CA LEU A 114 7.03 -15.59 -18.75
C LEU A 114 8.07 -15.29 -17.67
N LEU A 115 8.69 -16.31 -17.08
CA LEU A 115 9.75 -16.17 -16.08
C LEU A 115 11.12 -15.83 -16.69
N LYS A 116 11.27 -15.83 -18.02
CA LYS A 116 12.52 -15.40 -18.67
C LYS A 116 12.76 -13.92 -18.42
N PRO A 117 14.02 -13.50 -18.19
CA PRO A 117 14.35 -12.09 -17.97
C PRO A 117 13.98 -11.20 -19.18
N GLU A 118 14.01 -11.76 -20.39
CA GLU A 118 13.58 -11.08 -21.62
C GLU A 118 12.09 -10.69 -21.61
N ASN A 119 11.26 -11.42 -20.86
CA ASN A 119 9.82 -11.19 -20.76
C ASN A 119 9.41 -10.48 -19.45
N LYS A 120 10.37 -9.91 -18.72
CA LYS A 120 10.11 -9.24 -17.43
C LYS A 120 9.06 -8.13 -17.55
N GLU A 121 9.08 -7.35 -18.62
CA GLU A 121 8.09 -6.29 -18.86
C GLU A 121 6.69 -6.86 -19.09
N GLN A 122 6.58 -7.94 -19.86
CA GLN A 122 5.31 -8.66 -20.05
C GLN A 122 4.80 -9.25 -18.74
N LEU A 123 5.69 -9.87 -17.95
CA LEU A 123 5.35 -10.43 -16.65
C LEU A 123 4.85 -9.33 -15.69
N LYS A 124 5.51 -8.17 -15.66
CA LYS A 124 5.06 -7.01 -14.89
C LYS A 124 3.68 -6.53 -15.34
N GLY A 125 3.42 -6.50 -16.65
CA GLY A 125 2.09 -6.17 -17.19
C GLY A 125 1.00 -7.14 -16.72
N ILE A 126 1.27 -8.45 -16.81
CA ILE A 126 0.34 -9.50 -16.36
C ILE A 126 0.11 -9.42 -14.85
N LEU A 127 1.16 -9.26 -14.05
CA LEU A 127 1.03 -9.18 -12.59
C LEU A 127 0.27 -7.92 -12.17
N THR A 128 0.55 -6.77 -12.78
CA THR A 128 -0.22 -5.52 -12.51
C THR A 128 -1.67 -5.60 -12.99
N TYR A 129 -2.00 -6.52 -13.91
CA TYR A 129 -3.38 -6.79 -14.31
C TYR A 129 -4.16 -7.58 -13.24
N HIS A 130 -3.47 -8.34 -12.38
CA HIS A 130 -4.09 -9.00 -11.23
C HIS A 130 -4.24 -8.09 -10.01
N VAL A 131 -3.64 -6.90 -10.04
CA VAL A 131 -3.66 -5.91 -8.95
C VAL A 131 -4.69 -4.83 -9.27
N VAL A 132 -5.52 -4.52 -8.29
CA VAL A 132 -6.47 -3.41 -8.30
C VAL A 132 -6.00 -2.38 -7.28
N PRO A 133 -5.78 -1.11 -7.67
CA PRO A 133 -5.35 -0.05 -6.75
C PRO A 133 -6.54 0.50 -5.94
N SER A 134 -7.32 -0.40 -5.36
CA SER A 134 -8.45 -0.11 -4.48
C SER A 134 -8.72 -1.33 -3.60
N LYS A 135 -9.22 -1.10 -2.39
CA LYS A 135 -9.64 -2.16 -1.48
C LYS A 135 -11.07 -2.57 -1.79
N VAL A 136 -11.23 -3.78 -2.30
CA VAL A 136 -12.52 -4.37 -2.68
C VAL A 136 -12.59 -5.74 -2.03
N ASP A 137 -13.33 -5.83 -0.94
CA ASP A 137 -13.68 -7.11 -0.31
C ASP A 137 -14.80 -7.82 -1.11
N ALA A 138 -15.05 -9.08 -0.81
CA ALA A 138 -16.06 -9.86 -1.53
C ALA A 138 -17.45 -9.27 -1.37
N ASN A 139 -17.80 -8.77 -0.17
CA ASN A 139 -19.12 -8.17 0.07
C ASN A 139 -19.33 -6.91 -0.79
N THR A 140 -18.35 -6.02 -0.85
CA THR A 140 -18.40 -4.83 -1.72
C THR A 140 -18.46 -5.23 -3.18
N LEU A 141 -17.70 -6.25 -3.59
CA LEU A 141 -17.73 -6.75 -4.96
C LEU A 141 -19.11 -7.29 -5.33
N ILE A 142 -19.70 -8.13 -4.49
CA ILE A 142 -21.04 -8.70 -4.67
C ILE A 142 -22.11 -7.62 -4.71
N ALA A 143 -22.06 -6.66 -3.78
CA ALA A 143 -22.98 -5.52 -3.77
C ALA A 143 -22.86 -4.69 -5.06
N ALA A 144 -21.64 -4.36 -5.48
CA ALA A 144 -21.41 -3.59 -6.69
C ALA A 144 -21.87 -4.34 -7.96
N ILE A 145 -21.73 -5.66 -8.01
CA ILE A 145 -22.28 -6.49 -9.09
C ILE A 145 -23.81 -6.40 -9.11
N ASN A 146 -24.46 -6.56 -7.95
CA ASN A 146 -25.93 -6.49 -7.86
C ASN A 146 -26.47 -5.10 -8.23
N ASP A 147 -25.78 -4.03 -7.83
CA ASP A 147 -26.15 -2.65 -8.12
C ASP A 147 -25.92 -2.27 -9.59
N SER A 148 -25.05 -2.99 -10.30
CA SER A 148 -24.67 -2.73 -11.69
C SER A 148 -25.31 -3.72 -12.68
N ASP A 149 -26.58 -4.05 -12.49
CA ASP A 149 -27.33 -4.99 -13.35
C ASP A 149 -26.65 -6.36 -13.54
N GLY A 150 -25.96 -6.84 -12.50
CA GLY A 150 -25.28 -8.13 -12.48
C GLY A 150 -23.86 -8.14 -13.08
N LYS A 151 -23.27 -6.97 -13.38
CA LYS A 151 -21.90 -6.85 -13.92
C LYS A 151 -21.17 -5.65 -13.34
N TYR A 152 -20.04 -5.89 -12.69
CA TYR A 152 -19.18 -4.83 -12.17
C TYR A 152 -17.84 -4.78 -12.91
N VAL A 153 -17.41 -3.59 -13.33
CA VAL A 153 -16.13 -3.40 -14.02
C VAL A 153 -15.07 -2.93 -13.02
N VAL A 154 -14.01 -3.71 -12.87
CA VAL A 154 -12.87 -3.46 -12.00
C VAL A 154 -11.70 -2.95 -12.83
N LYS A 155 -11.15 -1.79 -12.47
CA LYS A 155 -9.96 -1.23 -13.13
C LYS A 155 -8.69 -1.75 -12.46
N THR A 156 -7.81 -2.35 -13.25
CA THR A 156 -6.54 -2.92 -12.78
C THR A 156 -5.43 -1.87 -12.79
N ALA A 157 -4.34 -2.11 -12.06
CA ALA A 157 -3.18 -1.24 -12.01
C ALA A 157 -2.44 -1.17 -13.36
N ASN A 158 -2.62 -2.18 -14.22
CA ASN A 158 -2.13 -2.17 -15.59
C ASN A 158 -2.90 -1.21 -16.52
N GLY A 159 -4.04 -0.67 -16.08
CA GLY A 159 -4.94 0.17 -16.88
C GLY A 159 -5.98 -0.62 -17.68
N GLY A 160 -5.89 -1.95 -17.68
CA GLY A 160 -6.92 -2.83 -18.22
C GLY A 160 -8.11 -3.01 -17.28
N GLU A 161 -9.20 -3.57 -17.81
CA GLU A 161 -10.44 -3.78 -17.07
C GLU A 161 -10.73 -5.28 -16.90
N LEU A 162 -11.26 -5.66 -15.74
CA LEU A 162 -11.81 -6.98 -15.44
C LEU A 162 -13.31 -6.83 -15.20
N THR A 163 -14.12 -7.73 -15.76
CA THR A 163 -15.56 -7.73 -15.48
C THR A 163 -15.88 -8.81 -14.46
N ALA A 164 -16.32 -8.41 -13.27
CA ALA A 164 -16.82 -9.31 -12.24
C ALA A 164 -18.33 -9.55 -12.44
N THR A 165 -18.74 -10.79 -12.39
CA THR A 165 -20.15 -11.21 -12.44
C THR A 165 -20.43 -12.26 -11.37
N LEU A 166 -21.70 -12.40 -10.99
CA LEU A 166 -22.13 -13.45 -10.06
C LEU A 166 -22.59 -14.69 -10.83
N SER A 167 -22.11 -15.85 -10.41
CA SER A 167 -22.60 -17.16 -10.85
C SER A 167 -22.95 -17.99 -9.62
N GLY A 168 -24.23 -17.97 -9.24
CA GLY A 168 -24.66 -18.52 -7.95
C GLY A 168 -24.08 -17.73 -6.79
N GLU A 169 -23.33 -18.42 -5.92
CA GLU A 169 -22.65 -17.81 -4.77
C GLU A 169 -21.20 -17.40 -5.08
N SER A 170 -20.69 -17.74 -6.27
CA SER A 170 -19.30 -17.48 -6.65
C SER A 170 -19.19 -16.27 -7.57
N VAL A 171 -18.13 -15.49 -7.38
CA VAL A 171 -17.78 -14.38 -8.28
C VAL A 171 -16.89 -14.91 -9.41
N ILE A 172 -17.28 -14.57 -10.64
CA ILE A 172 -16.55 -14.88 -11.87
C ILE A 172 -15.93 -13.59 -12.42
N LEU A 173 -14.62 -13.59 -12.58
CA LEU A 173 -13.88 -12.53 -13.24
C LEU A 173 -13.71 -12.91 -14.72
N THR A 174 -14.07 -12.00 -15.62
CA THR A 174 -13.84 -12.13 -17.05
C THR A 174 -12.78 -11.13 -17.47
N ASP A 175 -11.71 -11.62 -18.09
CA ASP A 175 -10.64 -10.76 -18.60
C ASP A 175 -10.96 -10.17 -19.98
N ALA A 176 -10.09 -9.27 -20.45
CA ALA A 176 -10.25 -8.62 -21.74
C ALA A 176 -10.11 -9.58 -22.95
N SER A 177 -9.54 -10.76 -22.73
CA SER A 177 -9.44 -11.85 -23.71
C SER A 177 -10.65 -12.80 -23.68
N GLY A 178 -11.58 -12.60 -22.74
CA GLY A 178 -12.76 -13.42 -22.55
C GLY A 178 -12.54 -14.68 -21.71
N ASN A 179 -11.36 -14.85 -21.10
CA ASN A 179 -11.13 -15.95 -20.16
C ASN A 179 -11.87 -15.67 -18.86
N LYS A 180 -12.44 -16.73 -18.29
CA LYS A 180 -13.19 -16.68 -17.04
C LYS A 180 -12.36 -17.29 -15.92
N SER A 181 -12.29 -16.59 -14.80
CA SER A 181 -11.63 -17.03 -13.59
C SER A 181 -12.60 -16.98 -12.43
N THR A 182 -12.67 -18.06 -11.65
CA THR A 182 -13.57 -18.16 -10.49
C THR A 182 -12.79 -17.84 -9.23
N ILE A 183 -13.36 -17.01 -8.36
CA ILE A 183 -12.79 -16.78 -7.03
C ILE A 183 -13.12 -17.99 -6.15
N ILE A 184 -12.10 -18.69 -5.67
CA ILE A 184 -12.22 -19.92 -4.86
C ILE A 184 -12.01 -19.67 -3.36
N ALA A 185 -11.32 -18.58 -3.01
CA ALA A 185 -11.23 -18.11 -1.64
C ALA A 185 -11.20 -16.58 -1.65
N THR A 186 -11.95 -15.95 -0.76
CA THR A 186 -12.07 -14.50 -0.67
C THR A 186 -11.48 -13.96 0.63
N ASP A 187 -11.29 -12.64 0.67
CA ASP A 187 -11.12 -11.87 1.90
C ASP A 187 -9.92 -12.25 2.77
N VAL A 188 -8.83 -12.70 2.14
CA VAL A 188 -7.56 -12.89 2.85
C VAL A 188 -6.99 -11.51 3.17
N GLN A 189 -7.27 -11.05 4.40
CA GLN A 189 -6.87 -9.72 4.84
C GLN A 189 -5.35 -9.60 4.93
N ALA A 190 -4.82 -8.54 4.33
CA ALA A 190 -3.43 -8.10 4.43
C ALA A 190 -3.37 -6.69 5.02
N SER A 191 -2.21 -6.31 5.55
CA SER A 191 -1.99 -4.96 6.11
C SER A 191 -2.19 -3.84 5.08
N ASN A 192 -1.89 -4.13 3.81
CA ASN A 192 -1.99 -3.21 2.68
C ASN A 192 -3.06 -3.63 1.65
N GLY A 193 -4.08 -4.39 2.08
CA GLY A 193 -5.17 -4.75 1.17
C GLY A 193 -5.89 -6.07 1.43
N VAL A 194 -6.45 -6.62 0.36
CA VAL A 194 -7.19 -7.89 0.34
C VAL A 194 -6.66 -8.79 -0.76
N VAL A 195 -6.51 -10.08 -0.48
CA VAL A 195 -6.17 -11.09 -1.48
C VAL A 195 -7.37 -12.00 -1.72
N HIS A 196 -7.73 -12.18 -2.99
CA HIS A 196 -8.73 -13.13 -3.46
C HIS A 196 -8.03 -14.20 -4.27
N ILE A 197 -8.18 -15.47 -3.90
CA ILE A 197 -7.57 -16.58 -4.61
C ILE A 197 -8.47 -16.98 -5.78
N ILE A 198 -7.87 -17.07 -6.97
CA ILE A 198 -8.57 -17.41 -8.20
C ILE A 198 -8.07 -18.73 -8.79
N ASP A 199 -8.92 -19.41 -9.55
CA ASP A 199 -8.62 -20.73 -10.12
C ASP A 199 -7.98 -20.67 -11.52
N THR A 200 -7.94 -19.51 -12.16
CA THR A 200 -7.47 -19.32 -13.54
C THR A 200 -6.72 -18.00 -13.66
N VAL A 201 -5.59 -17.98 -14.38
CA VAL A 201 -4.80 -16.75 -14.59
C VAL A 201 -5.53 -15.81 -15.56
N VAL A 202 -5.72 -14.55 -15.17
CA VAL A 202 -6.32 -13.54 -16.03
C VAL A 202 -5.27 -12.82 -16.87
N MET A 203 -5.55 -12.58 -18.15
CA MET A 203 -4.57 -11.99 -19.07
C MET A 203 -5.06 -10.66 -19.66
N PRO A 204 -4.22 -9.61 -19.67
CA PRO A 204 -4.55 -8.39 -20.38
C PRO A 204 -4.65 -8.66 -21.89
N LYS A 205 -5.41 -7.85 -22.60
CA LYS A 205 -5.49 -7.94 -24.07
C LYS A 205 -4.15 -7.51 -24.67
N ALA A 206 -3.55 -8.38 -25.48
CA ALA A 206 -2.33 -8.11 -26.24
C ALA A 206 -2.55 -7.07 -27.35
#